data_AF-A0A7T7M8F4-F1
#
_entry.id   AF-A0A7T7M8F4-F1
#
_cell.length_a   1.000
_cell.length_b   1.000
_cell.length_c   1.000
_cell.angle_alpha   90.00
_cell.angle_beta   90.00
_cell.angle_gamma   90.00
#
_symmetry.space_group_name_H-M   'P 1'
#
loop_
_entity.id
_entity.type
_entity.pdbx_description
1 polymer ?
#
loop_
_entity_poly.entity_id
_entity_poly.type
_entity_poly.pdbx_seq_one_letter_code
_entity_poly.pdbx_strand_id
1 'polypeptide(L)'
;MNTTSCPVTAGSRPASPPAGAPSAAASRRAELGRQGEELAAAHLRAQGWRLLDRNWRPGPGHDGQPPLRGELDLVAVDPDGALVAVEVKTRRSERYGPPAAAVGHGKLRRLRLLATAWAHGHDTGSHSGLRLDVVSVLLPPDGPAVLRHHRGVGL
;
A
#
# COMPACT_ATOMS: atom_id res chain seq x y z
N MET A 1 -60.35 -39.17 -17.80
CA MET A 1 -59.04 -39.49 -17.18
C MET A 1 -58.13 -38.31 -17.38
N ASN A 2 -57.93 -37.46 -16.36
CA ASN A 2 -56.82 -36.51 -16.37
C ASN A 2 -56.37 -36.18 -14.93
N THR A 3 -55.19 -36.73 -14.63
CA THR A 3 -54.06 -36.33 -13.78
C THR A 3 -54.14 -35.09 -12.86
N THR A 4 -53.96 -35.36 -11.56
CA THR A 4 -53.12 -34.71 -10.51
C THR A 4 -52.36 -33.40 -10.82
N SER A 5 -52.45 -32.38 -9.95
CA SER A 5 -51.40 -32.01 -8.97
C SER A 5 -51.60 -30.60 -8.37
N CYS A 6 -51.27 -30.48 -7.09
CA CYS A 6 -51.31 -29.29 -6.24
C CYS A 6 -50.27 -28.22 -6.63
N PRO A 7 -50.49 -26.92 -6.33
CA PRO A 7 -49.42 -25.96 -6.15
C PRO A 7 -49.09 -25.79 -4.66
N VAL A 8 -47.87 -26.16 -4.27
CA VAL A 8 -47.21 -25.69 -3.04
C VAL A 8 -45.98 -24.92 -3.44
N THR A 9 -45.99 -23.59 -3.41
CA THR A 9 -44.74 -22.81 -3.31
C THR A 9 -45.00 -21.38 -2.84
N ALA A 10 -44.38 -21.00 -1.72
CA ALA A 10 -43.59 -19.77 -1.57
C ALA A 10 -43.29 -19.51 -0.08
N GLY A 11 -42.37 -20.29 0.49
CA GLY A 11 -41.66 -19.86 1.70
C GLY A 11 -40.51 -18.96 1.27
N SER A 12 -40.74 -17.64 1.23
CA SER A 12 -39.69 -16.65 1.00
C SER A 12 -38.72 -16.69 2.18
N ARG A 13 -37.52 -17.25 1.98
CA ARG A 13 -36.41 -17.12 2.93
C ARG A 13 -36.01 -15.64 2.98
N PRO A 14 -35.82 -15.03 4.16
CA PRO A 14 -35.23 -13.71 4.23
C PRO A 14 -33.82 -13.77 3.63
N ALA A 15 -33.52 -12.83 2.74
CA ALA A 15 -32.20 -12.65 2.16
C ALA A 15 -31.17 -12.50 3.28
N SER A 16 -30.11 -13.30 3.23
CA SER A 16 -28.96 -13.11 4.11
C SER A 16 -28.34 -11.73 3.88
N PRO A 17 -27.91 -11.01 4.93
CA PRO A 17 -27.25 -9.72 4.76
C PRO A 17 -25.94 -9.88 3.98
N PRO A 18 -25.55 -8.88 3.16
CA PRO A 18 -24.28 -8.93 2.43
C PRO A 18 -23.08 -8.97 3.39
N ALA A 19 -22.04 -9.68 2.98
CA ALA A 19 -20.84 -9.92 3.78
C ALA A 19 -20.10 -8.61 4.17
N GLY A 20 -20.00 -8.39 5.49
CA GLY A 20 -18.81 -7.90 6.18
C GLY A 20 -18.36 -6.44 5.97
N ALA A 21 -19.07 -5.47 6.56
CA ALA A 21 -18.51 -4.12 6.73
C ALA A 21 -17.25 -4.16 7.62
N PRO A 22 -16.19 -3.38 7.32
CA PRO A 22 -14.99 -3.35 8.15
C PRO A 22 -15.31 -2.81 9.55
N SER A 23 -14.67 -3.37 10.57
CA SER A 23 -14.81 -2.88 11.93
C SER A 23 -14.33 -1.43 12.04
N ALA A 24 -14.93 -0.64 12.94
CA ALA A 24 -14.52 0.74 13.17
C ALA A 24 -13.01 0.89 13.48
N ALA A 25 -12.36 -0.13 14.04
CA ALA A 25 -10.91 -0.15 14.25
C ALA A 25 -10.11 -0.39 12.96
N ALA A 26 -10.61 -1.20 12.03
CA ALA A 26 -10.00 -1.37 10.71
C ALA A 26 -10.12 -0.08 9.88
N SER A 27 -11.30 0.54 9.85
CA SER A 27 -11.52 1.79 9.13
C SER A 27 -10.64 2.92 9.67
N ARG A 28 -10.50 3.04 11.01
CA ARG A 28 -9.57 4.02 11.62
C ARG A 28 -8.10 3.78 11.29
N ARG A 29 -7.67 2.52 11.16
CA ARG A 29 -6.29 2.19 10.76
C ARG A 29 -6.04 2.50 9.29
N ALA A 30 -7.01 2.18 8.41
CA ALA A 30 -6.93 2.51 6.99
C ALA A 30 -6.88 4.04 6.79
N GLU A 31 -7.73 4.77 7.52
CA GLU A 31 -7.73 6.24 7.50
C GLU A 31 -6.39 6.81 7.94
N LEU A 32 -5.84 6.30 9.05
CA LEU A 32 -4.53 6.70 9.53
C LEU A 32 -3.42 6.42 8.50
N GLY A 33 -3.47 5.25 7.85
CA GLY A 33 -2.54 4.89 6.78
C GLY A 33 -2.58 5.90 5.64
N ARG A 34 -3.78 6.19 5.13
CA ARG A 34 -4.00 7.15 4.04
C ARG A 34 -3.52 8.56 4.38
N GLN A 35 -3.78 9.02 5.61
CA GLN A 35 -3.30 10.33 6.07
C GLN A 35 -1.77 10.40 6.10
N GLY A 36 -1.10 9.35 6.56
CA GLY A 36 0.36 9.31 6.55
C GLY A 36 0.94 9.21 5.14
N GLU A 37 0.31 8.46 4.24
CA GLU A 37 0.72 8.40 2.83
C GLU A 37 0.61 9.76 2.15
N GLU A 38 -0.47 10.51 2.41
CA GLU A 38 -0.63 11.87 1.88
C GLU A 38 0.46 12.82 2.39
N LEU A 39 0.78 12.77 3.67
CA LEU A 39 1.83 13.60 4.25
C LEU A 39 3.21 13.24 3.71
N ALA A 40 3.50 11.93 3.56
CA ALA A 40 4.74 11.47 2.94
C ALA A 40 4.83 11.95 1.48
N ALA A 41 3.74 11.82 0.72
CA ALA A 41 3.67 12.27 -0.66
C ALA A 41 3.91 13.79 -0.79
N ALA A 42 3.25 14.59 0.06
CA ALA A 42 3.45 16.04 0.10
C ALA A 42 4.89 16.42 0.46
N HIS A 43 5.48 15.74 1.45
CA HIS A 43 6.86 15.96 1.87
C HIS A 43 7.87 15.69 0.74
N LEU A 44 7.72 14.57 0.02
CA LEU A 44 8.59 14.23 -1.10
C LEU A 44 8.45 15.24 -2.24
N ARG A 45 7.22 15.63 -2.61
CA ARG A 45 6.99 16.67 -3.62
C ARG A 45 7.65 17.99 -3.25
N ALA A 46 7.56 18.41 -1.97
CA ALA A 46 8.19 19.63 -1.49
C ALA A 46 9.73 19.59 -1.58
N GLN A 47 10.33 18.39 -1.61
CA GLN A 47 11.76 18.18 -1.83
C GLN A 47 12.13 18.02 -3.32
N GLY A 48 11.21 18.28 -4.24
CA GLY A 48 11.45 18.19 -5.68
C GLY A 48 11.34 16.77 -6.25
N TRP A 49 10.81 15.82 -5.49
CA TRP A 49 10.59 14.47 -6.00
C TRP A 49 9.38 14.43 -6.91
N ARG A 50 9.49 13.65 -7.99
CA ARG A 50 8.38 13.39 -8.91
C ARG A 50 7.68 12.11 -8.51
N LEU A 51 6.49 12.23 -7.93
CA LEU A 51 5.65 11.06 -7.66
C LEU A 51 5.08 10.49 -8.95
N LEU A 52 5.22 9.17 -9.10
CA LEU A 52 4.79 8.40 -10.26
C LEU A 52 3.54 7.59 -9.95
N ASP A 53 3.47 7.00 -8.75
CA ASP A 53 2.36 6.12 -8.37
C ASP A 53 2.15 6.06 -6.86
N ARG A 54 0.95 5.62 -6.44
CA ARG A 54 0.53 5.50 -5.05
C ARG A 54 -0.35 4.27 -4.84
N ASN A 55 -0.14 3.55 -3.73
CA ASN A 55 -0.87 2.32 -3.40
C ASN A 55 -0.95 1.35 -4.59
N TRP A 56 0.17 1.24 -5.32
CA TRP A 56 0.24 0.44 -6.53
C TRP A 56 0.22 -1.04 -6.17
N ARG A 57 -0.53 -1.83 -6.96
CA ARG A 57 -0.60 -3.28 -6.82
C ARG A 57 -0.29 -3.92 -8.17
N PRO A 58 0.51 -4.99 -8.20
CA PRO A 58 0.75 -5.74 -9.42
C PRO A 58 -0.58 -6.35 -9.90
N GLY A 59 -0.79 -6.34 -11.22
CA GLY A 59 -1.91 -7.03 -11.84
C GLY A 59 -1.83 -8.56 -11.67
N PRO A 60 -2.87 -9.30 -12.10
CA PRO A 60 -2.75 -10.74 -12.25
C PRO A 60 -1.55 -11.04 -13.16
N GLY A 61 -0.67 -11.95 -12.73
CA GLY A 61 0.54 -12.29 -13.47
C GLY A 61 0.22 -12.70 -14.91
N HIS A 62 1.16 -12.45 -15.83
CA HIS A 62 1.10 -12.91 -17.21
C HIS A 62 1.80 -14.26 -17.36
N ASP A 63 1.57 -14.94 -18.48
CA ASP A 63 1.98 -16.32 -18.73
C ASP A 63 3.45 -16.57 -18.36
N GLY A 64 3.67 -17.54 -17.46
CA GLY A 64 5.00 -17.97 -17.02
C GLY A 64 5.55 -17.29 -15.76
N GLN A 65 4.94 -16.19 -15.26
CA GLN A 65 5.36 -15.54 -14.02
C GLN A 65 4.38 -15.84 -12.86
N PRO A 66 4.84 -16.31 -11.68
CA PRO A 66 3.96 -16.49 -10.54
C PRO A 66 3.34 -15.13 -10.15
N PRO A 67 2.07 -15.12 -9.72
CA PRO A 67 1.40 -13.90 -9.35
C PRO A 67 2.14 -13.20 -8.20
N LEU A 68 2.64 -11.99 -8.48
CA LEU A 68 3.26 -11.18 -7.45
C LEU A 68 2.15 -10.61 -6.54
N ARG A 69 2.39 -10.65 -5.23
CA ARG A 69 1.43 -10.20 -4.21
C ARG A 69 2.08 -9.13 -3.35
N GLY A 70 1.34 -8.06 -3.10
CA GLY A 70 1.75 -6.96 -2.26
C GLY A 70 1.35 -5.63 -2.88
N GLU A 71 1.92 -4.57 -2.34
CA GLU A 71 1.69 -3.19 -2.76
C GLU A 71 2.96 -2.37 -2.58
N LEU A 72 3.07 -1.30 -3.36
CA LEU A 72 4.01 -0.21 -3.15
C LEU A 72 3.21 0.99 -2.67
N ASP A 73 3.53 1.53 -1.49
CA ASP A 73 2.80 2.68 -0.95
C ASP A 73 3.00 3.91 -1.83
N LEU A 74 4.24 4.20 -2.22
CA LEU A 74 4.60 5.27 -3.14
C LEU A 74 5.71 4.82 -4.10
N VAL A 75 5.65 5.30 -5.34
CA VAL A 75 6.75 5.20 -6.32
C VAL A 75 7.09 6.60 -6.82
N ALA A 76 8.37 6.92 -6.84
CA ALA A 76 8.86 8.26 -7.15
C ALA A 76 10.19 8.25 -7.91
N VAL A 77 10.50 9.34 -8.61
CA VAL A 77 11.87 9.68 -9.00
C VAL A 77 12.39 10.77 -8.06
N ASP A 78 13.56 10.56 -7.48
CA ASP A 78 14.22 11.59 -6.67
C ASP A 78 14.92 12.66 -7.54
N PRO A 79 15.36 13.79 -6.97
CA PRO A 79 16.03 14.84 -7.76
C PRO A 79 17.30 14.39 -8.49
N ASP A 80 17.93 13.30 -8.04
CA ASP A 80 19.14 12.71 -8.62
C ASP A 80 18.82 11.68 -9.73
N GLY A 81 17.53 11.50 -10.06
CA GLY A 81 17.07 10.61 -11.13
C GLY A 81 16.94 9.14 -10.74
N ALA A 82 17.03 8.79 -9.46
CA ALA A 82 16.85 7.41 -9.01
C ALA A 82 15.35 7.07 -8.92
N LEU A 83 14.97 5.86 -9.37
CA LEU A 83 13.64 5.32 -9.13
C LEU A 83 13.57 4.77 -7.71
N VAL A 84 12.58 5.21 -6.94
CA VAL A 84 12.48 4.91 -5.52
C VAL A 84 11.10 4.36 -5.20
N ALA A 85 11.06 3.16 -4.64
CA ALA A 85 9.89 2.67 -3.93
C ALA A 85 9.97 3.10 -2.46
N VAL A 86 8.96 3.81 -1.98
CA VAL A 86 8.92 4.35 -0.62
C VAL A 86 7.81 3.65 0.15
N GLU A 87 8.19 2.98 1.24
CA GLU A 87 7.27 2.40 2.22
C GLU A 87 6.93 3.44 3.28
N VAL A 88 5.64 3.64 3.56
CA VAL A 88 5.15 4.62 4.54
C VAL A 88 4.69 3.92 5.80
N LYS A 89 5.22 4.34 6.95
CA LYS A 89 4.81 3.82 8.27
C LYS A 89 4.19 4.90 9.12
N THR A 90 2.87 4.82 9.30
CA THR A 90 2.13 5.77 10.15
C THR A 90 1.89 5.22 11.55
N ARG A 91 2.08 6.05 12.57
CA ARG A 91 1.83 5.75 13.99
C ARG A 91 1.24 6.97 14.70
N ARG A 92 0.50 6.74 15.79
CA ARG A 92 -0.07 7.81 16.65
C ARG A 92 0.76 8.12 17.90
N SER A 93 1.70 7.26 18.27
CA SER A 93 2.54 7.45 19.46
C SER A 93 3.88 6.73 19.31
N GLU A 94 4.88 7.21 20.05
CA GLU A 94 6.22 6.60 20.12
C GLU A 94 6.29 5.46 21.15
N ARG A 95 5.16 5.10 21.78
CA ARG A 95 5.06 4.20 22.95
C ARG A 95 5.56 2.76 22.71
N TYR A 96 5.98 2.43 21.49
CA TYR A 96 6.53 1.14 21.09
C TYR A 96 8.05 1.15 20.84
N GLY A 97 8.78 2.23 21.16
CA GLY A 97 10.22 2.33 20.93
C GLY A 97 10.59 2.29 19.43
N PRO A 98 11.86 2.55 19.03
CA PRO A 98 12.20 2.58 17.62
C PRO A 98 12.44 1.14 17.09
N PRO A 99 11.79 0.79 15.98
CA PRO A 99 12.50 0.14 14.89
C PRO A 99 12.29 0.99 13.63
N ALA A 100 12.79 2.23 13.66
CA ALA A 100 12.44 3.24 12.65
C ALA A 100 12.85 2.83 11.22
N ALA A 101 13.82 1.94 11.05
CA ALA A 101 14.32 1.52 9.74
C ALA A 101 14.32 0.00 9.49
N ALA A 102 13.91 -0.85 10.44
CA ALA A 102 14.05 -2.30 10.27
C ALA A 102 12.90 -2.87 9.43
N VAL A 103 13.02 -2.76 8.10
CA VAL A 103 12.24 -3.57 7.17
C VAL A 103 12.87 -4.96 7.15
N GLY A 104 12.16 -5.97 7.65
CA GLY A 104 12.68 -7.34 7.66
C GLY A 104 13.02 -7.85 6.25
N HIS A 105 14.02 -8.74 6.15
CA HIS A 105 14.54 -9.25 4.87
C HIS A 105 13.46 -9.77 3.91
N GLY A 106 12.44 -10.48 4.43
CA GLY A 106 11.33 -10.97 3.62
C GLY A 106 10.51 -9.85 2.97
N LYS A 107 10.30 -8.74 3.71
CA LYS A 107 9.60 -7.56 3.20
C LYS A 107 10.49 -6.78 2.22
N LEU A 108 11.78 -6.62 2.49
CA LEU A 108 12.73 -6.01 1.55
C LEU A 108 12.76 -6.76 0.21
N ARG A 109 12.90 -8.08 0.24
CA ARG A 109 12.90 -8.91 -0.98
C ARG A 109 11.60 -8.73 -1.78
N ARG A 110 10.45 -8.68 -1.10
CA ARG A 110 9.16 -8.43 -1.75
C ARG A 110 9.07 -7.04 -2.38
N LEU A 111 9.48 -6.00 -1.66
CA LEU A 111 9.46 -4.63 -2.17
C LEU A 111 10.39 -4.46 -3.38
N ARG A 112 11.56 -5.11 -3.39
CA ARG A 112 12.44 -5.14 -4.58
C ARG A 112 11.74 -5.75 -5.78
N LEU A 113 11.11 -6.92 -5.62
CA LEU A 113 10.37 -7.57 -6.71
C LEU A 113 9.23 -6.71 -7.23
N LEU A 114 8.48 -6.06 -6.33
CA LEU A 114 7.39 -5.15 -6.70
C LEU A 114 7.90 -3.93 -7.45
N ALA A 115 8.98 -3.31 -6.98
CA ALA A 115 9.55 -2.13 -7.62
C ALA A 115 10.14 -2.45 -9.00
N THR A 116 10.76 -3.62 -9.17
CA THR A 116 11.20 -4.12 -10.48
C THR A 116 10.02 -4.39 -11.41
N ALA A 117 8.96 -5.04 -10.92
CA ALA A 117 7.75 -5.28 -11.71
C ALA A 117 7.08 -3.96 -12.13
N TRP A 118 7.02 -2.98 -11.23
CA TRP A 118 6.52 -1.65 -11.54
C TRP A 118 7.36 -1.00 -12.65
N ALA A 119 8.69 -1.01 -12.54
CA ALA A 119 9.59 -0.43 -13.53
C ALA A 119 9.49 -1.08 -14.92
N HIS A 120 9.23 -2.39 -14.99
CA HIS A 120 9.01 -3.08 -16.27
C HIS A 120 7.66 -2.73 -16.90
N GLY A 121 6.63 -2.49 -16.09
CA GLY A 121 5.28 -2.18 -16.57
C GLY A 121 5.07 -0.71 -16.95
N HIS A 122 6.00 0.18 -16.60
CA HIS A 122 5.87 1.61 -16.83
C HIS A 122 7.08 2.14 -17.60
N ASP A 123 6.84 2.81 -18.72
CA ASP A 123 7.88 3.53 -19.43
C ASP A 123 8.16 4.87 -18.73
N THR A 124 9.11 4.85 -17.80
CA THR A 124 9.49 6.04 -17.04
C THR A 124 10.85 6.62 -17.47
N GLY A 125 11.39 6.13 -18.59
CA GLY A 125 12.69 6.52 -19.13
C GLY A 125 13.88 5.84 -18.44
N SER A 126 15.09 6.39 -18.62
CA SER A 126 16.28 5.93 -17.91
C SER A 126 16.32 6.50 -16.48
N HIS A 127 16.64 5.65 -15.51
CA HIS A 127 16.83 6.02 -14.11
C HIS A 127 18.26 5.68 -13.69
N SER A 128 18.83 6.45 -12.76
CA SER A 128 20.20 6.23 -12.28
C SER A 128 20.36 5.00 -11.37
N GLY A 129 19.24 4.43 -10.92
CA GLY A 129 19.21 3.20 -10.12
C GLY A 129 17.84 2.94 -9.50
N LEU A 130 17.73 1.83 -8.77
CA LEU A 130 16.54 1.47 -8.00
C LEU A 130 16.87 1.51 -6.50
N ARG A 131 16.08 2.25 -5.72
CA ARG A 131 16.27 2.39 -4.26
C ARG A 131 14.99 2.06 -3.50
N LEU A 132 15.16 1.53 -2.29
CA LEU A 132 14.07 1.37 -1.32
C LEU A 132 14.25 2.35 -0.18
N ASP A 133 13.24 3.17 0.08
CA ASP A 133 13.23 4.12 1.18
C ASP A 133 12.07 3.83 2.14
N VAL A 134 12.17 4.33 3.37
CA VAL A 134 11.07 4.31 4.34
C VAL A 134 10.79 5.72 4.81
N VAL A 135 9.53 6.14 4.80
CA VAL A 135 9.06 7.36 5.46
C VAL A 135 8.25 6.97 6.68
N SER A 136 8.73 7.34 7.86
CA SER A 136 8.00 7.21 9.12
C SER A 136 7.21 8.48 9.39
N VAL A 137 5.92 8.36 9.65
CA VAL A 137 5.02 9.48 9.98
C VAL A 137 4.43 9.27 11.36
N LEU A 138 4.76 10.17 12.29
CA LEU A 138 4.17 10.22 13.62
C LEU A 138 3.08 11.30 13.62
N LEU A 139 1.86 10.89 13.94
CA LEU A 139 0.67 11.74 14.08
C LEU A 139 0.22 11.73 15.55
N PRO A 140 0.88 12.51 16.43
CA PRO A 140 0.45 12.59 17.81
C PRO A 140 -0.99 13.15 17.88
N PRO A 141 -1.79 12.76 18.89
CA PRO A 141 -3.13 13.31 19.08
C PRO A 141 -3.09 14.82 19.27
N ASP A 142 -2.07 15.31 19.97
CA ASP A 142 -1.85 16.72 20.28
C ASP A 142 -0.45 17.10 19.82
N GLY A 143 -0.36 17.81 18.69
CA GLY A 143 0.90 18.33 18.16
C GLY A 143 1.06 18.16 16.65
N PRO A 144 2.15 18.72 16.09
CA PRO A 144 2.42 18.62 14.66
C PRO A 144 2.82 17.20 14.25
N ALA A 145 2.53 16.85 13.00
CA ALA A 145 3.05 15.65 12.39
C ALA A 145 4.58 15.70 12.32
N VAL A 146 5.24 14.59 12.65
CA VAL A 146 6.70 14.45 12.54
C VAL A 146 7.01 13.41 11.48
N LEU A 147 7.78 13.79 10.46
CA LEU A 147 8.22 12.90 9.39
C LEU A 147 9.72 12.61 9.50
N ARG A 148 10.10 11.36 9.24
CA ARG A 148 11.48 10.94 9.09
C ARG A 148 11.64 10.09 7.84
N HIS A 149 12.58 10.46 6.98
CA HIS A 149 12.88 9.75 5.75
C HIS A 149 14.20 9.00 5.89
N HIS A 150 14.12 7.68 5.79
CA HIS A 150 15.26 6.77 5.79
C HIS A 150 15.54 6.33 4.35
N ARG A 151 16.62 6.84 3.75
CA ARG A 151 17.04 6.48 2.38
C ARG A 151 17.82 5.17 2.37
N GLY A 152 17.66 4.36 1.33
CA GLY A 152 18.52 3.21 1.03
C GLY A 152 18.42 2.05 2.03
N VAL A 153 17.21 1.73 2.48
CA VAL A 153 17.02 0.69 3.50
C VAL A 153 17.33 -0.70 2.92
N GLY A 154 18.26 -1.40 3.57
CA GLY A 154 18.67 -2.76 3.22
C GLY A 154 19.60 -2.85 2.01
N LEU A 155 20.18 -1.75 1.56
CA LEU A 155 21.33 -1.72 0.65
C LEU A 155 22.62 -2.09 1.38
#